data_AF-U5DJ56-F1
#
_entry.id   AF-U5DJ56-F1
#
_cell.length_a   1.000
_cell.length_b   1.000
_cell.length_c   1.000
_cell.angle_alpha   90.00
_cell.angle_beta   90.00
_cell.angle_gamma   90.00
#
_symmetry.space_group_name_H-M   'P 1'
#
loop_
_entity.id
_entity.type
_entity.pdbx_description
1 polymer ?
#
loop_
_entity_poly.entity_id
_entity_poly.type
_entity_poly.pdbx_seq_one_letter_code
_entity_poly.pdbx_strand_id
1 'polypeptide(L)'
;MKLVKGIGETVGFGKGASKHYARIILEKAIVGRTRVLTNQLVNPRWYESFHIYCAHMASYIIFTIKDDVPIGASLIGRAHVPVKEVLNGDEVDTWAEICDEDRKPIGGGTKIHVKLQYFDITKDRN
;
A
#
# COMPACT_ATOMS: atom_id res chain seq x y z
N MET A 1 -22.71 -54.20 3.92
CA MET A 1 -21.68 -54.11 2.86
C MET A 1 -21.90 -52.80 2.12
N LYS A 2 -20.94 -51.97 1.74
CA LYS A 2 -19.49 -51.88 1.93
C LYS A 2 -19.17 -50.43 1.52
N LEU A 3 -18.33 -49.73 2.28
CA LEU A 3 -17.87 -48.37 1.96
C LEU A 3 -17.24 -48.31 0.57
N VAL A 4 -17.57 -47.26 -0.18
CA VAL A 4 -16.67 -46.64 -1.18
C VAL A 4 -16.91 -45.13 -1.19
N LYS A 5 -16.30 -44.40 -0.24
CA LYS A 5 -16.09 -42.95 -0.34
C LYS A 5 -14.76 -42.77 -1.07
N GLY A 6 -14.83 -42.68 -2.39
CA GLY A 6 -13.67 -42.55 -3.26
C GLY A 6 -13.49 -41.12 -3.76
N ILE A 7 -12.50 -40.45 -3.17
CA ILE A 7 -11.55 -39.53 -3.82
C ILE A 7 -12.12 -38.21 -4.38
N GLY A 8 -11.81 -37.10 -3.70
CA GLY A 8 -12.03 -35.75 -4.23
C GLY A 8 -11.97 -34.59 -3.24
N GLU A 9 -11.53 -34.78 -1.99
CA GLU A 9 -11.24 -33.66 -1.08
C GLU A 9 -9.76 -33.27 -1.19
N THR A 10 -9.38 -32.60 -2.28
CA THR A 10 -8.12 -31.84 -2.33
C THR A 10 -8.25 -30.69 -3.34
N VAL A 11 -8.02 -29.48 -2.83
CA VAL A 11 -7.75 -28.23 -3.57
C VAL A 11 -8.95 -27.62 -4.30
N GLY A 12 -10.00 -27.33 -3.53
CA GLY A 12 -10.99 -26.31 -3.86
C GLY A 12 -10.72 -25.01 -3.09
N PHE A 13 -9.52 -24.43 -3.19
CA PHE A 13 -9.33 -23.03 -2.80
C PHE A 13 -10.06 -22.18 -3.84
N GLY A 14 -11.37 -21.98 -3.64
CA GLY A 14 -12.08 -20.91 -4.30
C GLY A 14 -11.26 -19.64 -4.11
N LYS A 15 -10.95 -18.93 -5.20
CA LYS A 15 -10.25 -17.63 -5.19
C LYS A 15 -10.78 -16.80 -4.01
N GLY A 16 -10.06 -16.78 -2.90
CA GLY A 16 -10.38 -15.91 -1.78
C GLY A 16 -10.40 -14.50 -2.34
N ALA A 17 -11.45 -13.74 -2.04
CA ALA A 17 -11.53 -12.34 -2.46
C ALA A 17 -10.24 -11.64 -2.01
N SER A 18 -9.40 -11.21 -2.96
CA SER A 18 -8.14 -10.51 -2.66
C SER A 18 -8.45 -9.26 -1.86
N LYS A 19 -7.66 -8.96 -0.84
CA LYS A 19 -7.95 -7.87 0.08
C LYS A 19 -6.81 -6.89 0.09
N HIS A 20 -6.91 -5.86 -0.76
CA HIS A 20 -5.82 -4.91 -0.92
C HIS A 20 -5.94 -3.73 0.03
N TYR A 21 -4.83 -3.36 0.66
CA TYR A 21 -4.69 -2.09 1.37
C TYR A 21 -3.27 -1.54 1.26
N ALA A 22 -3.13 -0.25 1.53
CA ALA A 22 -1.84 0.44 1.55
C ALA A 22 -1.53 0.95 2.96
N ARG A 23 -0.24 0.99 3.32
CA ARG A 23 0.29 1.69 4.49
C ARG A 23 1.16 2.85 4.03
N ILE A 24 1.10 3.95 4.77
CA ILE A 24 1.97 5.11 4.62
C ILE A 24 3.00 5.06 5.75
N ILE A 25 4.29 5.08 5.40
CA ILE A 25 5.40 4.91 6.32
C ILE A 25 6.38 6.07 6.14
N LEU A 26 6.79 6.68 7.26
CA LEU A 26 7.90 7.62 7.32
C LEU A 26 9.03 6.95 8.10
N GLU A 27 10.18 6.76 7.44
CA GLU A 27 11.30 5.99 7.99
C GLU A 27 10.90 4.55 8.40
N LYS A 28 10.57 4.34 9.68
CA LYS A 28 10.10 3.06 10.24
C LYS A 28 8.69 3.16 10.86
N ALA A 29 8.13 4.35 10.95
CA ALA A 29 6.84 4.60 11.58
C ALA A 29 5.70 4.47 10.58
N ILE A 30 4.69 3.64 10.91
CA ILE A 30 3.43 3.60 10.15
C ILE A 30 2.59 4.80 10.61
N VAL A 31 2.33 5.71 9.68
CA VAL A 31 1.62 6.97 9.95
C VAL A 31 0.21 7.01 9.36
N GLY A 32 -0.12 6.02 8.52
CA GLY A 32 -1.45 5.90 7.93
C GLY A 32 -1.67 4.53 7.31
N ARG A 33 -2.94 4.16 7.14
CA ARG A 33 -3.36 2.94 6.46
C ARG A 33 -4.70 3.19 5.78
N THR A 34 -4.84 2.74 4.55
CA THR A 34 -6.12 2.79 3.84
C THR A 34 -7.09 1.71 4.31
N ARG A 35 -8.36 1.86 3.96
CA ARG A 35 -9.34 0.78 4.05
C ARG A 35 -8.94 -0.43 3.20
N VAL A 36 -9.43 -1.60 3.60
CA VAL A 36 -9.27 -2.84 2.84
C VAL A 36 -10.29 -2.89 1.70
N LEU A 37 -9.83 -3.14 0.47
CA LEU A 37 -10.67 -3.34 -0.70
C LEU A 37 -10.78 -4.83 -1.01
N THR A 38 -12.00 -5.38 -1.08
CA THR A 38 -12.23 -6.83 -1.26
C THR A 38 -12.55 -7.25 -2.70
N ASN A 39 -13.01 -6.33 -3.54
CA ASN A 39 -13.58 -6.67 -4.87
C ASN A 39 -12.87 -5.96 -6.05
N GLN A 40 -11.74 -5.31 -5.81
CA GLN A 40 -10.96 -4.60 -6.84
C GLN A 40 -9.56 -5.21 -6.94
N LEU A 41 -9.42 -6.16 -7.87
CA LEU A 41 -8.25 -7.02 -8.02
C LEU A 41 -7.12 -6.38 -8.84
N VAL A 42 -7.46 -5.74 -9.96
CA VAL A 42 -6.46 -5.34 -10.98
C VAL A 42 -6.02 -3.88 -10.80
N ASN A 43 -6.95 -3.01 -10.40
CA ASN A 43 -6.70 -1.58 -10.24
C ASN A 43 -7.44 -1.08 -8.98
N PRO A 44 -6.93 -1.40 -7.78
CA PRO A 44 -7.55 -0.96 -6.53
C PRO A 44 -7.58 0.57 -6.42
N ARG A 45 -8.75 1.12 -6.09
CA ARG A 45 -8.96 2.58 -5.96
C ARG A 45 -9.44 2.91 -4.55
N TRP A 46 -8.51 3.33 -3.70
CA TRP A 46 -8.85 3.75 -2.33
C TRP A 46 -9.57 5.09 -2.30
N TYR A 47 -9.07 6.08 -3.06
CA TYR A 47 -9.53 7.48 -3.03
C TYR A 47 -9.66 8.01 -1.60
N GLU A 48 -8.63 7.75 -0.81
CA GLU A 48 -8.59 8.07 0.62
C GLU A 48 -7.60 9.18 0.86
N SER A 49 -7.99 10.15 1.70
CA SER A 49 -7.19 11.32 2.05
C SER A 49 -6.83 11.26 3.52
N PHE A 50 -5.63 11.73 3.85
CA PHE A 50 -5.10 11.72 5.21
C PHE A 50 -4.57 13.09 5.59
N HIS A 51 -4.82 13.50 6.83
CA HIS A 51 -4.07 14.57 7.48
C HIS A 51 -3.14 13.93 8.50
N ILE A 52 -1.85 13.89 8.20
CA ILE A 52 -0.86 13.15 8.99
C ILE A 52 -0.01 14.15 9.76
N TYR A 53 -0.11 14.13 11.09
CA TYR A 53 0.82 14.84 11.95
C TYR A 53 2.14 14.09 12.00
N CYS A 54 3.23 14.75 11.63
CA CYS A 54 4.54 14.13 11.52
C CYS A 54 5.62 14.95 12.22
N ALA A 55 6.45 14.25 12.99
CA ALA A 55 7.66 14.76 13.65
C ALA A 55 8.81 13.76 13.42
N HIS A 56 8.99 13.33 12.17
CA HIS A 56 9.89 12.25 11.79
C HIS A 56 11.04 12.76 10.93
N MET A 57 12.24 12.21 11.13
CA MET A 57 13.33 12.32 10.16
C MET A 57 13.17 11.21 9.12
N ALA A 58 12.93 11.55 7.87
CA ALA A 58 12.74 10.56 6.81
C ALA A 58 13.41 11.01 5.51
N SER A 59 13.94 10.06 4.73
CA SER A 59 14.42 10.32 3.37
C SER A 59 13.34 10.08 2.32
N TYR A 60 12.35 9.22 2.63
CA TYR A 60 11.27 8.83 1.74
C TYR A 60 9.94 8.74 2.49
N ILE A 61 8.86 9.10 1.81
CA ILE A 61 7.50 8.69 2.10
C ILE A 61 7.28 7.36 1.38
N ILE A 62 7.01 6.30 2.15
CA ILE A 62 6.95 4.94 1.63
C ILE A 62 5.51 4.45 1.66
N PHE A 63 5.03 4.01 0.50
CA PHE A 63 3.72 3.37 0.35
C PHE A 63 3.92 1.87 0.23
N THR A 64 3.42 1.11 1.19
CA THR A 64 3.51 -0.37 1.17
C THR A 64 2.14 -0.95 0.82
N ILE A 65 2.05 -1.69 -0.28
CA ILE A 65 0.82 -2.33 -0.72
C ILE A 65 0.83 -3.78 -0.23
N LYS A 66 -0.28 -4.20 0.37
CA LYS A 66 -0.44 -5.54 0.97
C LYS A 66 -1.71 -6.23 0.49
N ASP A 67 -1.64 -7.55 0.40
CA ASP A 67 -2.80 -8.43 0.26
C ASP A 67 -3.10 -9.11 1.61
N ASP A 68 -4.31 -8.92 2.11
CA ASP A 68 -4.77 -9.40 3.41
C ASP A 68 -5.45 -10.77 3.26
N VAL A 69 -4.62 -11.81 3.20
CA VAL A 69 -5.10 -13.19 3.08
C VAL A 69 -5.38 -13.80 4.47
N PRO A 70 -6.22 -14.85 4.58
CA PRO A 70 -6.61 -15.41 5.89
C PRO A 70 -5.45 -15.88 6.79
N ILE A 71 -4.29 -16.21 6.19
CA ILE A 71 -3.08 -16.68 6.89
C ILE A 71 -2.19 -15.49 7.32
N GLY A 72 -2.50 -14.27 6.91
CA GLY A 72 -1.76 -13.05 7.25
C GLY A 72 -1.62 -12.11 6.05
N ALA A 73 -1.08 -10.91 6.27
CA ALA A 73 -0.90 -9.94 5.20
C ALA A 73 0.43 -10.13 4.45
N SER A 74 0.38 -10.45 3.16
CA SER A 74 1.55 -10.56 2.29
C SER A 74 1.91 -9.20 1.67
N LEU A 75 3.20 -8.99 1.38
CA LEU A 75 3.69 -7.79 0.71
C LEU A 75 3.51 -7.96 -0.81
N ILE A 76 2.86 -6.98 -1.46
CA ILE A 76 2.84 -6.88 -2.92
C ILE A 76 4.05 -6.08 -3.42
N GLY A 77 4.33 -4.95 -2.77
CA GLY A 77 5.46 -4.10 -3.12
C GLY A 77 5.45 -2.76 -2.41
N ARG A 78 6.45 -1.93 -2.71
CA ARG A 78 6.66 -0.62 -2.10
C ARG A 78 6.94 0.44 -3.13
N ALA A 79 6.31 1.59 -3.00
CA ALA A 79 6.66 2.80 -3.73
C ALA A 79 7.34 3.81 -2.79
N HIS A 80 8.29 4.57 -3.32
CA HIS A 80 9.10 5.51 -2.56
C HIS A 80 9.02 6.89 -3.21
N VAL A 81 8.56 7.89 -2.46
CA VAL A 81 8.59 9.30 -2.86
C VAL A 81 9.61 10.03 -1.99
N PRO A 82 10.69 10.61 -2.55
CA PRO A 82 11.67 11.37 -1.77
C PRO A 82 11.02 12.53 -1.02
N VAL A 83 11.34 12.69 0.27
CA VAL A 83 10.74 13.79 1.06
C VAL A 83 11.07 15.17 0.48
N LYS A 84 12.25 15.30 -0.13
CA LYS A 84 12.71 16.55 -0.77
C LYS A 84 11.75 17.08 -1.83
N GLU A 85 10.89 16.23 -2.41
CA GLU A 85 9.90 16.65 -3.40
C GLU A 85 8.72 17.39 -2.77
N VAL A 86 8.43 17.17 -1.48
CA VAL A 86 7.32 17.84 -0.78
C VAL A 86 7.79 18.93 0.19
N LEU A 87 9.08 18.97 0.56
CA LEU A 87 9.58 19.87 1.62
C LEU A 87 9.44 21.37 1.31
N ASN A 88 9.34 21.76 0.04
CA ASN A 88 9.07 23.16 -0.34
C ASN A 88 7.61 23.59 -0.02
N GLY A 89 6.73 22.64 0.25
CA GLY A 89 5.31 22.84 0.52
C GLY A 89 4.42 22.87 -0.73
N ASP A 90 4.99 22.64 -1.91
CA ASP A 90 4.22 22.49 -3.13
C ASP A 90 3.49 21.14 -3.13
N GLU A 91 2.38 21.08 -3.86
CA GLU A 91 1.64 19.84 -4.05
C GLU A 91 2.39 18.95 -5.06
N VAL A 92 2.63 17.70 -4.66
CA VAL A 92 3.15 16.65 -5.53
C VAL A 92 2.00 15.73 -5.91
N ASP A 93 1.70 15.63 -7.21
CA ASP A 93 0.71 14.71 -7.79
C ASP A 93 1.42 13.80 -8.78
N THR A 94 1.63 12.52 -8.42
CA THR A 94 2.55 11.65 -9.15
C THR A 94 2.15 10.17 -9.16
N TRP A 95 2.65 9.46 -10.18
CA TRP A 95 2.61 8.01 -10.28
C TRP A 95 3.95 7.42 -9.85
N ALA A 96 4.03 6.92 -8.62
CA ALA A 96 5.23 6.31 -8.07
C ALA A 96 5.31 4.81 -8.46
N GLU A 97 6.47 4.37 -8.93
CA GLU A 97 6.71 2.98 -9.29
C GLU A 97 6.69 2.07 -8.06
N ILE A 98 6.02 0.92 -8.18
CA ILE A 98 6.01 -0.09 -7.14
C ILE A 98 7.18 -1.05 -7.40
N CYS A 99 8.01 -1.25 -6.39
CA CYS A 99 9.17 -2.13 -6.43
C CYS A 99 9.05 -3.27 -5.41
N ASP A 100 9.85 -4.31 -5.62
CA ASP A 100 10.11 -5.36 -4.64
C ASP A 100 11.03 -4.86 -3.50
N GLU A 101 11.45 -5.78 -2.62
CA GLU A 101 12.30 -5.46 -1.47
C GLU A 101 13.72 -4.98 -1.87
N ASP A 102 14.19 -5.36 -3.06
CA ASP A 102 15.49 -4.98 -3.62
C ASP A 102 15.42 -3.66 -4.44
N ARG A 103 14.30 -2.93 -4.35
CA ARG A 103 13.98 -1.72 -5.15
C ARG A 103 13.93 -1.96 -6.65
N LYS A 104 13.73 -3.20 -7.10
CA LYS A 104 13.51 -3.47 -8.53
C LYS A 104 12.01 -3.33 -8.86
N PRO A 105 11.65 -2.70 -9.99
CA PRO A 105 10.26 -2.57 -10.40
C PRO A 105 9.57 -3.93 -10.45
N ILE A 106 8.37 -4.01 -9.87
CA ILE A 106 7.53 -5.18 -10.07
C ILE A 106 7.01 -5.16 -11.52
N GLY A 107 6.89 -6.33 -12.14
CA GLY A 107 6.55 -6.45 -13.56
C GLY A 107 5.27 -5.70 -13.96
N GLY A 108 5.15 -5.40 -15.25
CA GLY A 108 3.94 -4.80 -15.83
C GLY A 108 3.82 -3.28 -15.69
N GLY A 109 4.88 -2.58 -15.26
CA GLY A 109 4.85 -1.12 -15.11
C GLY A 109 3.87 -0.67 -14.02
N THR A 110 3.75 -1.47 -12.96
CA THR A 110 2.79 -1.24 -11.88
C THR A 110 3.18 0.00 -11.07
N LYS A 111 2.22 0.92 -10.89
CA LYS A 111 2.42 2.18 -10.19
C LYS A 111 1.29 2.47 -9.21
N ILE A 112 1.57 3.26 -8.19
CA ILE A 112 0.57 3.87 -7.31
C ILE A 112 0.47 5.36 -7.60
N HIS A 113 -0.75 5.86 -7.73
CA HIS A 113 -1.02 7.30 -7.82
C HIS A 113 -1.18 7.89 -6.44
N VAL A 114 -0.43 8.95 -6.13
CA VAL A 114 -0.48 9.64 -4.85
C VAL A 114 -0.43 11.15 -5.05
N LYS A 115 -1.14 11.86 -4.17
CA LYS A 115 -1.10 13.31 -4.04
C LYS A 115 -0.64 13.66 -2.63
N LEU A 116 0.39 14.50 -2.51
CA LEU A 116 1.08 14.79 -1.25
C LEU A 116 1.36 16.28 -1.14
N GLN A 117 1.20 16.83 0.06
CA GLN A 117 1.62 18.19 0.38
C GLN A 117 2.08 18.23 1.82
N TYR A 118 3.21 18.90 2.06
CA TYR A 118 3.77 19.09 3.40
C TYR A 118 3.50 20.50 3.89
N PHE A 119 3.05 20.61 5.13
CA PHE A 119 2.85 21.87 5.82
C PHE A 119 3.78 21.91 7.02
N ASP A 120 4.73 22.83 6.99
CA ASP A 120 5.63 23.06 8.12
C ASP A 120 4.85 23.64 9.29
N ILE A 121 5.20 23.25 10.52
CA ILE A 121 4.53 23.73 11.73
C ILE A 121 4.56 25.26 11.87
N THR A 122 5.59 25.91 11.32
CA THR A 122 5.68 27.38 11.29
C THR A 122 4.61 28.05 10.43
N LYS A 123 3.93 27.29 9.56
CA LYS A 123 2.81 27.76 8.73
C LYS A 123 1.45 27.56 9.40
N ASP A 124 1.38 26.88 10.54
CA ASP A 124 0.14 26.74 11.31
C ASP A 124 -0.18 28.08 11.97
N ARG A 125 -1.37 28.63 11.67
CA ARG A 125 -1.84 29.88 12.29
C ARG A 125 -2.73 29.51 13.47
N ASN A 126 -2.28 29.85 14.68
CA ASN A 126 -3.11 29.90 15.88
C ASN A 126 -4.30 30.86 15.71
#